data_AF-A0A7J4XHF9-F1
#
_entry.id   AF-A0A7J4XHF9-F1
#
_cell.length_a   1.000
_cell.length_b   1.000
_cell.length_c   1.000
_cell.angle_alpha   90.00
_cell.angle_beta   90.00
_cell.angle_gamma   90.00
#
_symmetry.space_group_name_H-M   'P 1'
#
loop_
_entity.id
_entity.type
_entity.pdbx_description
1 polymer ?
#
loop_
_entity_poly.entity_id
_entity_poly.type
_entity_poly.pdbx_seq_one_letter_code
_entity_poly.pdbx_strand_id
1 'polypeptide(L)'
;MDKEQFKSIVHPVMKANSFRRKGNSWYKTTAECIVVFNLQHSLYGKMFYINLAALLRKGDDLLFPKEYQCDIRMRFPIMEIEGYSTQMILDLESTIDEQLRSRLIENIINISIPILQKLESIDGIIELYGEKPEINNIYPFSSILYRKEMNNKLKAI
;
A
#
# COMPACT_ATOMS: atom_id res chain seq x y z
N MET A 1 8.23 -18.88 -9.01
CA MET A 1 7.77 -17.49 -9.16
C MET A 1 8.94 -16.50 -9.13
N ASP A 2 9.02 -15.60 -10.10
CA ASP A 2 9.93 -14.45 -10.11
C ASP A 2 9.20 -13.10 -9.92
N LYS A 3 9.96 -12.00 -9.94
CA LYS A 3 9.42 -10.64 -9.78
C LYS A 3 8.46 -10.24 -10.90
N GLU A 4 8.65 -10.69 -12.13
CA GLU A 4 7.77 -10.37 -13.25
C GLU A 4 6.45 -11.13 -13.14
N GLN A 5 6.49 -12.40 -12.75
CA GLN A 5 5.31 -13.20 -12.46
C GLN A 5 4.51 -12.60 -11.31
N PHE A 6 5.14 -12.18 -10.21
CA PHE A 6 4.45 -11.47 -9.13
C PHE A 6 3.75 -10.21 -9.67
N LYS A 7 4.46 -9.40 -10.46
CA LYS A 7 3.88 -8.20 -11.07
C LYS A 7 2.68 -8.50 -11.98
N SER A 8 2.68 -9.62 -12.69
CA SER A 8 1.54 -10.03 -13.52
C SER A 8 0.29 -10.40 -12.72
N ILE A 9 0.44 -10.81 -11.46
CA ILE A 9 -0.70 -11.05 -10.55
C ILE A 9 -1.23 -9.71 -10.00
N VAL A 10 -0.33 -8.81 -9.61
CA VAL A 10 -0.70 -7.50 -9.03
C VAL A 10 -1.36 -6.58 -10.06
N HIS A 11 -0.85 -6.54 -11.30
CA HIS A 11 -1.21 -5.50 -12.25
C HIS A 11 -2.69 -5.49 -12.66
N PRO A 12 -3.35 -6.62 -12.96
CA PRO A 12 -4.78 -6.65 -13.30
C PRO A 12 -5.66 -6.07 -12.19
N VAL A 13 -5.46 -6.49 -10.94
CA VAL A 13 -6.25 -6.03 -9.78
C VAL A 13 -6.06 -4.53 -9.55
N MET A 14 -4.81 -4.06 -9.61
CA MET A 14 -4.49 -2.63 -9.45
C MET A 14 -5.08 -1.79 -10.58
N LYS A 15 -4.99 -2.27 -11.83
CA LYS A 15 -5.55 -1.58 -13.00
C LYS A 15 -7.08 -1.47 -12.91
N ALA A 16 -7.76 -2.52 -12.46
CA ALA A 16 -9.21 -2.51 -12.22
C ALA A 16 -9.60 -1.45 -11.16
N ASN A 17 -8.71 -1.16 -10.21
CA ASN A 17 -8.88 -0.12 -9.19
C ASN A 17 -8.30 1.25 -9.58
N SER A 18 -8.08 1.49 -10.88
CA SER A 18 -7.58 2.76 -11.45
C SER A 18 -6.14 3.14 -11.08
N PHE A 19 -5.33 2.20 -10.61
CA PHE A 19 -3.91 2.44 -10.38
C PHE A 19 -3.09 2.33 -11.67
N ARG A 20 -2.10 3.21 -11.82
CA ARG A 20 -1.13 3.21 -12.92
C ARG A 20 0.21 2.66 -12.43
N ARG A 21 0.80 1.74 -13.19
CA ARG A 21 2.08 1.11 -12.83
C ARG A 21 3.28 1.93 -13.29
N LYS A 22 4.30 2.05 -12.43
CA LYS A 22 5.66 2.50 -12.78
C LYS A 22 6.68 1.66 -12.02
N GLY A 23 7.48 0.88 -12.75
CA GLY A 23 8.43 -0.06 -12.16
C GLY A 23 7.71 -1.15 -11.34
N ASN A 24 8.05 -1.23 -10.04
CA ASN A 24 7.46 -2.15 -9.07
C ASN A 24 6.40 -1.47 -8.17
N SER A 25 5.94 -0.28 -8.57
CA SER A 25 4.96 0.50 -7.82
C SER A 25 3.72 0.79 -8.68
N TRP A 26 2.59 0.94 -8.01
CA TRP A 26 1.30 1.29 -8.58
C TRP A 26 0.76 2.51 -7.86
N TYR A 27 0.30 3.48 -8.65
CA TYR A 27 -0.02 4.83 -8.21
C TYR A 27 -1.47 5.19 -8.53
N LYS A 28 -2.15 5.82 -7.58
CA LYS A 28 -3.44 6.48 -7.81
C LYS A 28 -3.39 7.88 -7.22
N THR A 29 -3.58 8.88 -8.07
CA THR A 29 -3.64 10.28 -7.65
C THR A 29 -5.08 10.69 -7.47
N THR A 30 -5.39 11.26 -6.32
CA THR A 30 -6.69 11.85 -5.98
C THR A 30 -6.54 13.34 -5.74
N ALA A 31 -7.62 14.04 -5.36
CA ALA A 31 -7.54 15.45 -5.01
C ALA A 31 -6.62 15.69 -3.78
N GLU A 32 -6.62 14.76 -2.82
CA GLU A 32 -5.93 14.94 -1.53
C GLU A 32 -4.63 14.12 -1.42
N CYS A 33 -4.52 13.00 -2.14
CA CYS A 33 -3.44 12.04 -1.92
C CYS A 33 -2.80 11.54 -3.24
N ILE A 34 -1.56 11.07 -3.15
CA ILE A 34 -0.97 10.14 -4.11
C ILE A 34 -0.76 8.82 -3.38
N VAL A 35 -1.62 7.85 -3.69
CA VAL A 35 -1.61 6.50 -3.10
C VAL A 35 -0.62 5.62 -3.84
N VAL A 36 0.15 4.85 -3.09
CA VAL A 36 1.23 3.99 -3.59
C VAL A 36 1.06 2.58 -3.02
N PHE A 37 0.93 1.60 -3.92
CA PHE A 37 1.22 0.20 -3.61
C PHE A 37 2.61 -0.11 -4.17
N ASN A 38 3.52 -0.63 -3.36
CA ASN A 38 4.88 -0.93 -3.76
C ASN A 38 5.25 -2.39 -3.43
N LEU A 39 5.80 -3.08 -4.44
CA LEU A 39 6.42 -4.40 -4.30
C LEU A 39 7.93 -4.22 -4.13
N GLN A 40 8.42 -4.49 -2.92
CA GLN A 40 9.82 -4.37 -2.54
C GLN A 40 10.45 -5.76 -2.44
N HIS A 41 11.57 -5.99 -3.13
CA HIS A 41 12.37 -7.19 -2.92
C HIS A 41 13.25 -7.03 -1.67
N SER A 42 13.40 -8.10 -0.89
CA SER A 42 14.30 -8.14 0.26
C SER A 42 15.77 -8.08 -0.18
N LEU A 43 16.64 -7.52 0.67
CA LEU A 43 18.09 -7.57 0.43
C LEU A 43 18.72 -8.87 0.94
N TYR A 44 18.00 -9.63 1.78
CA TYR A 44 18.55 -10.75 2.56
C TYR A 44 17.99 -12.13 2.16
N GLY A 45 17.26 -12.23 1.04
CA GLY A 45 16.67 -13.49 0.55
C GLY A 45 15.69 -13.28 -0.59
N LYS A 46 15.10 -14.36 -1.11
CA LYS A 46 14.07 -14.29 -2.17
C LYS A 46 12.68 -14.02 -1.60
N MET A 47 12.59 -12.97 -0.79
CA MET A 47 11.36 -12.55 -0.14
C MET A 47 10.89 -11.21 -0.69
N PHE A 48 9.58 -11.03 -0.79
CA PHE A 48 8.97 -9.75 -1.09
C PHE A 48 8.31 -9.11 0.14
N TYR A 49 8.27 -7.79 0.14
CA TYR A 49 7.44 -6.98 1.02
C TYR A 49 6.45 -6.18 0.19
N ILE A 50 5.25 -6.04 0.71
CA ILE A 50 4.23 -5.14 0.18
C ILE A 50 4.18 -3.92 1.09
N ASN A 51 4.39 -2.74 0.50
CA ASN A 51 4.22 -1.46 1.18
C ASN A 51 2.99 -0.76 0.64
N LEU A 52 2.17 -0.21 1.53
CA LEU A 52 1.03 0.65 1.22
C LEU A 52 1.33 2.04 1.77
N ALA A 53 1.21 3.07 0.95
CA ALA A 53 1.62 4.41 1.32
C ALA A 53 0.75 5.49 0.67
N ALA A 54 0.74 6.68 1.25
CA ALA A 54 0.12 7.86 0.68
C ALA A 54 0.95 9.12 0.96
N LEU A 55 1.21 9.88 -0.10
CA LEU A 55 1.68 11.26 0.01
C LEU A 55 0.45 12.20 0.07
N LEU A 56 0.39 13.08 1.06
CA LEU A 56 -0.63 14.13 1.15
C LEU A 56 -0.26 15.27 0.21
N ARG A 57 -1.15 15.57 -0.74
CA ARG A 57 -0.89 16.53 -1.81
C ARG A 57 -0.81 17.96 -1.31
N LYS A 58 0.21 18.69 -1.78
CA LYS A 58 0.51 20.10 -1.47
C LYS A 58 0.47 21.00 -2.70
N GLY A 59 0.40 20.44 -3.90
CA GLY A 59 0.25 21.17 -5.17
C GLY A 59 1.50 21.14 -6.05
N ASP A 60 2.68 21.03 -5.45
CA ASP A 60 4.01 20.88 -6.08
C ASP A 60 4.61 19.49 -5.84
N ASP A 61 3.74 18.48 -5.76
CA ASP A 61 4.09 17.12 -5.34
C ASP A 61 4.91 16.34 -6.38
N LEU A 62 5.68 15.37 -5.89
CA LEU A 62 6.28 14.33 -6.75
C LEU A 62 5.18 13.55 -7.46
N LEU A 63 5.27 13.40 -8.79
CA LEU A 63 4.29 12.63 -9.56
C LEU A 63 4.31 11.12 -9.24
N PHE A 64 5.48 10.59 -8.86
CA PHE A 64 5.69 9.17 -8.56
C PHE A 64 6.61 9.03 -7.34
N PRO A 65 6.14 9.39 -6.13
CA PRO A 65 6.94 9.29 -4.92
C PRO A 65 7.30 7.82 -4.67
N LYS A 66 8.48 7.57 -4.12
CA LYS A 66 8.74 6.26 -3.51
C LYS A 66 8.01 6.18 -2.18
N GLU A 67 7.72 4.97 -1.73
CA GLU A 67 6.95 4.72 -0.53
C GLU A 67 7.59 5.33 0.73
N TYR A 68 8.92 5.42 0.79
CA TYR A 68 9.64 6.07 1.91
C TYR A 68 9.62 7.61 1.85
N GLN A 69 9.11 8.20 0.77
CA GLN A 69 8.93 9.65 0.63
C GLN A 69 7.49 10.10 0.95
N CYS A 70 6.58 9.15 1.19
CA CYS A 70 5.19 9.42 1.52
C CYS A 70 5.01 9.83 2.98
N ASP A 71 4.04 10.71 3.25
CA ASP A 71 3.69 11.12 4.62
C ASP A 71 3.05 9.96 5.41
N ILE A 72 2.42 9.00 4.74
CA ILE A 72 1.92 7.77 5.36
C ILE A 72 2.57 6.59 4.66
N ARG A 73 3.10 5.63 5.44
CA ARG A 73 3.60 4.36 4.93
C ARG A 73 3.38 3.28 5.97
N MET A 74 2.91 2.13 5.48
CA MET A 74 2.84 0.89 6.21
C MET A 74 3.37 -0.28 5.40
N ARG A 75 3.83 -1.31 6.10
CA ARG A 75 4.03 -2.64 5.52
C ARG A 75 2.76 -3.45 5.69
N PHE A 76 2.39 -4.24 4.68
CA PHE A 76 1.29 -5.18 4.80
C PHE A 76 1.56 -6.11 6.01
N PRO A 77 0.60 -6.25 6.94
CA PRO A 77 0.85 -6.90 8.23
C PRO A 77 1.10 -8.40 8.07
N ILE A 78 1.75 -8.97 9.08
CA ILE A 78 1.83 -10.41 9.22
C ILE A 78 0.48 -10.90 9.73
N MET A 79 -0.22 -11.64 8.89
CA MET A 79 -1.48 -12.32 9.20
C MET A 79 -1.54 -13.69 8.50
N GLU A 80 -2.52 -14.50 8.89
CA GLU A 80 -2.82 -15.79 8.27
C GLU A 80 -3.86 -15.65 7.15
N ILE A 81 -3.62 -16.34 6.03
CA ILE A 81 -4.55 -16.47 4.91
C ILE A 81 -4.58 -17.95 4.54
N GLU A 82 -5.74 -18.58 4.75
CA GLU A 82 -5.97 -20.00 4.44
C GLU A 82 -4.91 -20.95 5.04
N GLY A 83 -4.54 -20.74 6.30
CA GLY A 83 -3.55 -21.57 7.01
C GLY A 83 -2.09 -21.22 6.73
N TYR A 84 -1.81 -20.20 5.90
CA TYR A 84 -0.45 -19.75 5.61
C TYR A 84 -0.22 -18.34 6.13
N SER A 85 0.92 -18.11 6.79
CA SER A 85 1.31 -16.73 7.08
C SER A 85 1.65 -15.99 5.79
N THR A 86 1.26 -14.73 5.71
CA THR A 86 1.66 -13.79 4.65
C THR A 86 3.17 -13.71 4.45
N GLN A 87 3.96 -13.89 5.51
CA GLN A 87 5.42 -14.01 5.40
C GLN A 87 5.83 -15.24 4.58
N MET A 88 5.24 -16.42 4.84
CA MET A 88 5.50 -17.62 4.05
C MET A 88 5.04 -17.48 2.61
N ILE A 89 3.89 -16.82 2.38
CA ILE A 89 3.34 -16.58 1.03
C ILE A 89 4.27 -15.68 0.20
N LEU A 90 4.88 -14.67 0.83
CA LEU A 90 5.76 -13.71 0.17
C LEU A 90 7.24 -14.13 0.15
N ASP A 91 7.60 -15.22 0.83
CA ASP A 91 8.90 -15.86 0.76
C ASP A 91 8.92 -16.94 -0.33
N LEU A 92 9.64 -16.70 -1.42
CA LEU A 92 9.72 -17.60 -2.56
C LEU A 92 10.48 -18.90 -2.25
N GLU A 93 11.17 -18.98 -1.12
CA GLU A 93 11.91 -20.19 -0.68
C GLU A 93 11.05 -21.12 0.17
N SER A 94 9.84 -20.69 0.54
CA SER A 94 8.90 -21.55 1.27
C SER A 94 8.33 -22.66 0.38
N THR A 95 7.87 -23.75 1.00
CA THR A 95 7.41 -24.97 0.31
C THR A 95 6.00 -24.87 -0.31
N ILE A 96 5.45 -23.66 -0.42
CA ILE A 96 4.10 -23.46 -1.00
C ILE A 96 4.17 -23.67 -2.50
N ASP A 97 3.28 -24.54 -3.00
CA ASP A 97 3.05 -24.78 -4.42
C ASP A 97 2.82 -23.47 -5.19
N GLU A 98 3.31 -23.38 -6.43
CA GLU A 98 3.31 -22.13 -7.20
C GLU A 98 1.90 -21.66 -7.61
N GLN A 99 0.99 -22.60 -7.93
CA GLN A 99 -0.40 -22.25 -8.28
C GLN A 99 -1.13 -21.77 -7.03
N LEU A 100 -0.96 -22.48 -5.92
CA LEU A 100 -1.50 -22.07 -4.62
C LEU A 100 -0.97 -20.70 -4.20
N ARG A 101 0.34 -20.48 -4.28
CA ARG A 101 0.99 -19.20 -3.95
C ARG A 101 0.44 -18.05 -4.77
N SER A 102 0.25 -18.25 -6.08
CA SER A 102 -0.29 -17.21 -6.97
C SER A 102 -1.68 -16.75 -6.53
N ARG A 103 -2.55 -17.69 -6.17
CA ARG A 103 -3.89 -17.41 -5.64
C ARG A 103 -3.85 -16.72 -4.27
N LEU A 104 -2.95 -17.15 -3.37
CA LEU A 104 -2.78 -16.51 -2.06
C LEU A 104 -2.23 -15.08 -2.19
N ILE A 105 -1.35 -14.82 -3.15
CA ILE A 105 -0.88 -13.46 -3.47
C ILE A 105 -2.05 -12.60 -3.96
N GLU A 106 -2.91 -13.13 -4.82
CA GLU A 106 -4.13 -12.43 -5.27
C GLU A 106 -5.04 -12.06 -4.09
N ASN A 107 -5.21 -12.97 -3.11
CA ASN A 107 -5.93 -12.67 -1.87
C ASN A 107 -5.28 -11.52 -1.08
N ILE A 108 -3.94 -11.51 -0.92
CA ILE A 108 -3.22 -10.40 -0.26
C ILE A 108 -3.49 -9.07 -0.97
N ILE A 109 -3.45 -9.08 -2.31
CA ILE A 109 -3.69 -7.86 -3.11
C ILE A 109 -5.13 -7.39 -2.92
N ASN A 110 -6.10 -8.29 -2.96
CA ASN A 110 -7.52 -7.96 -2.74
C ASN A 110 -7.77 -7.40 -1.33
N ILE A 111 -7.12 -7.95 -0.29
CA ILE A 111 -7.17 -7.41 1.07
C ILE A 111 -6.50 -6.02 1.16
N SER A 112 -5.50 -5.76 0.33
CA SER A 112 -4.83 -4.45 0.28
C SER A 112 -5.72 -3.35 -0.33
N ILE A 113 -6.69 -3.68 -1.19
CA ILE A 113 -7.51 -2.70 -1.90
C ILE A 113 -8.32 -1.80 -0.95
N PRO A 114 -9.10 -2.32 0.02
CA PRO A 114 -9.82 -1.46 0.97
C PRO A 114 -8.90 -0.52 1.76
N ILE A 115 -7.70 -0.98 2.09
CA ILE A 115 -6.70 -0.15 2.79
C ILE A 115 -6.25 0.99 1.88
N LEU A 116 -5.88 0.68 0.63
CA LEU A 116 -5.49 1.67 -0.37
C LEU A 116 -6.60 2.68 -0.66
N GLN A 117 -7.87 2.26 -0.68
CA GLN A 117 -9.01 3.15 -0.85
C GLN A 117 -9.14 4.15 0.30
N LYS A 118 -8.89 3.72 1.55
CA LYS A 118 -8.86 4.65 2.70
C LYS A 118 -7.72 5.66 2.59
N LEU A 119 -6.59 5.26 2.01
CA LEU A 119 -5.44 6.14 1.77
C LEU A 119 -5.69 7.21 0.70
N GLU A 120 -6.82 7.17 -0.02
CA GLU A 120 -7.18 8.13 -1.06
C GLU A 120 -7.62 9.51 -0.54
N SER A 121 -7.93 9.64 0.75
CA SER A 121 -8.39 10.89 1.37
C SER A 121 -7.86 11.05 2.80
N ILE A 122 -7.85 12.29 3.30
CA ILE A 122 -7.42 12.55 4.68
C ILE A 122 -8.38 11.92 5.69
N ASP A 123 -9.69 11.94 5.40
CA ASP A 123 -10.70 11.34 6.27
C ASP A 123 -10.56 9.81 6.33
N GLY A 124 -10.32 9.16 5.19
CA GLY A 124 -10.10 7.72 5.15
C GLY A 124 -8.81 7.32 5.87
N ILE A 125 -7.76 8.14 5.77
CA ILE A 125 -6.53 7.93 6.55
C ILE A 125 -6.85 8.00 8.06
N ILE A 126 -7.60 9.01 8.50
CA ILE A 126 -8.00 9.14 9.92
C ILE A 126 -8.81 7.92 10.39
N GLU A 127 -9.75 7.46 9.57
CA GLU A 127 -10.53 6.24 9.85
C GLU A 127 -9.61 5.02 10.00
N LEU A 128 -8.64 4.85 9.08
CA LEU A 128 -7.68 3.75 9.12
C LEU A 128 -6.84 3.75 10.41
N TYR A 129 -6.42 4.93 10.89
CA TYR A 129 -5.71 5.05 12.18
C TYR A 129 -6.57 4.60 13.37
N GLY A 130 -7.89 4.84 13.33
CA GLY A 130 -8.81 4.39 14.36
C GLY A 130 -9.02 2.86 14.39
N GLU A 131 -8.98 2.22 13.22
CA GLU A 131 -9.20 0.77 13.10
C GLU A 131 -7.95 -0.07 13.39
N LYS A 132 -6.76 0.44 13.06
CA LYS A 132 -5.54 -0.37 13.01
C LYS A 132 -4.33 0.35 13.64
N PRO A 133 -4.31 0.52 14.97
CA PRO A 133 -3.18 1.13 15.67
C PRO A 133 -1.88 0.30 15.58
N GLU A 134 -1.99 -1.01 15.30
CA GLU A 134 -0.86 -1.95 15.21
C GLU A 134 -0.22 -2.02 13.82
N ILE A 135 -0.77 -1.30 12.84
CA ILE A 135 -0.07 -1.12 11.57
C ILE A 135 1.14 -0.23 11.84
N ASN A 136 2.34 -0.76 11.57
CA ASN A 136 3.61 -0.05 11.67
C ASN A 136 3.61 1.20 10.78
N ASN A 137 3.17 2.33 11.33
CA ASN A 137 3.20 3.65 10.73
C ASN A 137 4.46 4.39 11.18
N ILE A 138 5.18 4.96 10.22
CA ILE A 138 6.42 5.71 10.50
C ILE A 138 6.11 7.18 10.85
N TYR A 139 4.90 7.68 10.59
CA TYR A 139 4.60 9.11 10.64
C TYR A 139 3.65 9.52 11.77
N PRO A 140 3.84 10.68 12.43
CA PRO A 140 2.98 11.11 13.53
C PRO A 140 1.56 11.44 13.07
N PHE A 141 0.56 10.81 13.70
CA PHE A 141 -0.87 11.06 13.44
C PHE A 141 -1.26 12.54 13.63
N SER A 142 -0.61 13.25 14.54
CA SER A 142 -0.82 14.69 14.79
C SER A 142 -0.63 15.56 13.55
N SER A 143 0.31 15.20 12.66
CA SER A 143 0.55 15.95 11.41
C SER A 143 -0.61 15.81 10.42
N ILE A 144 -1.28 14.66 10.43
CA ILE A 144 -2.42 14.37 9.56
C ILE A 144 -3.65 15.17 10.03
N LEU A 145 -3.88 15.22 11.34
CA LEU A 145 -4.92 16.04 11.95
C LEU A 145 -4.73 17.53 11.63
N TYR A 146 -3.50 18.04 11.78
CA TYR A 146 -3.18 19.42 11.41
C TYR A 146 -3.49 19.72 9.94
N ARG A 147 -3.20 18.78 9.02
CA ARG A 147 -3.52 18.94 7.60
C ARG A 147 -5.03 19.04 7.35
N LYS A 148 -5.83 18.22 8.04
CA LYS A 148 -7.30 18.28 7.96
C LYS A 148 -7.82 19.66 8.37
N GLU A 149 -7.34 20.20 9.47
CA GLU A 149 -7.73 21.54 9.94
C GLU A 149 -7.42 22.64 8.92
N MET A 150 -6.24 22.60 8.30
CA MET A 150 -5.86 23.57 7.26
C MET A 150 -6.75 23.47 6.02
N ASN A 151 -7.06 22.25 5.56
CA ASN A 151 -7.94 22.05 4.40
C ASN A 151 -9.36 22.58 4.67
N ASN A 152 -9.88 22.40 5.89
CA ASN A 152 -11.19 22.92 6.27
C ASN A 152 -11.22 24.46 6.29
N LYS A 153 -10.15 25.11 6.78
CA LYS A 153 -10.03 26.57 6.76
C LYS A 153 -10.03 27.12 5.33
N LEU A 154 -9.33 26.47 4.41
CA LEU A 154 -9.27 26.88 2.99
C LEU A 154 -10.62 26.74 2.27
N LYS A 155 -11.46 25.77 2.64
CA LYS A 155 -12.79 25.57 2.04
C LYS A 155 -13.85 26.56 2.55
N ALA A 156 -13.58 27.26 3.65
CA ALA A 156 -14.52 28.18 4.28
C ALA A 156 -14.37 29.64 3.81
N ILE A 157 -13.46 29.90 2.87
CA ILE A 157 -13.17 31.20 2.24
C ILE A 157 -13.67 31.15 0.80
#